data_AF-A0A392MCP6-F1
#
_entry.id   AF-A0A392MCP6-F1
#
_cell.length_a   1.000
_cell.length_b   1.000
_cell.length_c   1.000
_cell.angle_alpha   90.00
_cell.angle_beta   90.00
_cell.angle_gamma   90.00
#
_symmetry.space_group_name_H-M   'P 1'
#
loop_
_entity.id
_entity.type
_entity.pdbx_description
1 polymer ?
#
loop_
_entity_poly.entity_id
_entity_poly.type
_entity_poly.pdbx_seq_one_letter_code
_entity_poly.pdbx_strand_id
1 'polypeptide(L)'
;MVLEINLVTFPNVADAILANGMFSHYDRPRIAQLCEKAGLFIRALQHYSELPDIKRVIVNTHAIEPQSLVEFFGTLSREWALECMKDLLLVNLRGNLQIIVQTAKEYSEQLGVDACIKLFEQFKSYEGLYFFLGSYLSSSEDPDLHFKYIEAAAKTGQIKEVERVTRESNFYDAEKTKNFLMEAKLPDARPLINVCDRFGFVPDLTHYLYTNNMLRYIEGYVQKVNPGNAPLVVGQLLDDECPEDFIKGLILSVRSLLPVEPLVDECEKRNRLRLLTQFLEHLVSEGSQDVHVHNALGKIIIDSNNNPEHFLTTNPYYDSRVVGKYCEKRDPTLAVVAYRRGQCDDELVN
;
A
#
# COMPACT_ATOMS: atom_id res chain seq x y z
N MET A 1 8.63 -23.21 57.14
CA MET A 1 8.35 -24.60 57.56
C MET A 1 7.15 -25.24 56.84
N VAL A 2 5.88 -24.85 57.07
CA VAL A 2 4.72 -25.51 56.40
C VAL A 2 4.79 -25.36 54.87
N LEU A 3 5.09 -24.15 54.38
CA LEU A 3 5.18 -23.89 52.94
C LEU A 3 6.37 -24.60 52.28
N GLU A 4 7.52 -24.61 52.95
CA GLU A 4 8.74 -25.28 52.47
C GLU A 4 8.60 -26.79 52.40
N ILE A 5 7.99 -27.41 53.42
CA ILE A 5 7.74 -28.85 53.44
C ILE A 5 6.83 -29.21 52.27
N ASN A 6 5.71 -28.49 52.10
CA ASN A 6 4.78 -28.77 51.00
C ASN A 6 5.40 -28.54 49.62
N LEU A 7 6.28 -27.55 49.42
CA LEU A 7 6.97 -27.37 48.13
C LEU A 7 7.90 -28.53 47.78
N VAL A 8 8.42 -29.24 48.79
CA VAL A 8 9.32 -30.39 48.59
C VAL A 8 8.55 -31.71 48.44
N THR A 9 7.44 -31.89 49.17
CA THR A 9 6.69 -33.17 49.17
C THR A 9 5.39 -33.15 48.38
N PHE A 10 4.67 -32.02 48.30
CA PHE A 10 3.36 -31.91 47.64
C PHE A 10 3.20 -30.57 46.89
N PRO A 11 3.87 -30.37 45.74
CA PRO A 11 3.89 -29.10 45.02
C PRO A 11 2.50 -28.52 44.71
N ASN A 12 1.52 -29.36 44.36
CA ASN A 12 0.15 -28.92 44.06
C ASN A 12 -0.56 -28.33 45.28
N VAL A 13 -0.26 -28.84 46.49
CA VAL A 13 -0.83 -28.30 47.74
C VAL A 13 -0.15 -26.97 48.08
N ALA A 14 1.15 -26.86 47.84
CA ALA A 14 1.88 -25.60 48.01
C ALA A 14 1.38 -24.50 47.06
N ASP A 15 1.10 -24.85 45.80
CA ASP A 15 0.54 -23.91 44.81
C ASP A 15 -0.83 -23.38 45.25
N ALA A 16 -1.72 -24.26 45.73
CA ALA A 16 -3.02 -23.86 46.27
C ALA A 16 -2.91 -22.96 47.51
N ILE A 17 -1.96 -23.24 48.41
CA ILE A 17 -1.69 -22.42 49.59
C ILE A 17 -1.21 -21.01 49.19
N LEU A 18 -0.29 -20.94 48.21
CA LEU A 18 0.23 -19.68 47.68
C LEU A 18 -0.86 -18.88 46.95
N ALA A 19 -1.71 -19.55 46.17
CA ALA A 19 -2.84 -18.93 45.48
C ALA A 19 -3.84 -18.27 46.44
N ASN A 20 -4.11 -18.92 47.58
CA ASN A 20 -5.07 -18.45 48.58
C ASN A 20 -4.52 -17.31 49.46
N GLY A 21 -3.26 -16.89 49.30
CA GLY A 21 -2.68 -15.79 50.07
C GLY A 21 -2.65 -16.03 51.58
N MET A 22 -2.66 -17.30 52.02
CA MET A 22 -2.82 -17.68 53.43
C MET A 22 -1.67 -17.22 54.34
N PHE A 23 -0.51 -16.88 53.77
CA PHE A 23 0.68 -16.49 54.51
C PHE A 23 1.22 -15.16 53.95
N SER A 24 1.49 -14.20 54.85
CA SER A 24 2.01 -12.87 54.51
C SER A 24 3.49 -12.67 54.86
N HIS A 25 4.04 -13.45 55.80
CA HIS A 25 5.43 -13.39 56.23
C HIS A 25 6.17 -14.70 55.96
N TYR A 26 7.07 -14.70 54.97
CA TYR A 26 8.01 -15.78 54.68
C TYR A 26 9.22 -15.24 53.91
N ASP A 27 10.30 -16.01 53.87
CA ASP A 27 11.50 -15.72 53.08
C ASP A 27 11.20 -15.91 51.59
N ARG A 28 10.90 -14.80 50.91
CA ARG A 28 10.53 -14.77 49.49
C ARG A 28 11.61 -15.38 48.57
N PRO A 29 12.90 -14.97 48.65
CA PRO A 29 13.97 -15.61 47.89
C PRO A 29 14.03 -17.13 48.08
N ARG A 30 13.92 -17.60 49.32
CA ARG A 30 13.97 -19.04 49.62
C ARG A 30 12.78 -19.79 49.02
N ILE A 31 11.58 -19.23 49.13
CA ILE A 31 10.37 -19.83 48.55
C ILE A 31 10.44 -19.82 47.02
N ALA A 32 10.95 -18.76 46.39
CA ALA A 32 11.11 -18.68 44.94
C ALA A 32 11.99 -19.83 44.39
N GLN A 33 13.13 -20.09 45.03
CA GLN A 33 14.03 -21.21 44.67
C GLN A 33 13.36 -22.58 44.82
N LEU A 34 12.51 -22.76 45.83
CA LEU A 34 11.78 -24.00 46.03
C LEU A 34 10.67 -24.18 45.00
N CYS A 35 9.92 -23.12 44.67
CA CYS A 35 8.94 -23.12 43.59
C CYS A 35 9.59 -23.49 42.25
N GLU A 36 10.76 -22.92 41.96
CA GLU A 36 11.50 -23.22 40.73
C GLU A 36 11.93 -24.70 40.66
N LYS A 37 12.49 -25.25 41.75
CA LYS A 37 12.86 -26.67 41.83
C LYS A 37 11.65 -27.60 41.68
N ALA A 38 10.47 -27.15 42.10
CA ALA A 38 9.21 -27.88 41.99
C ALA A 38 8.54 -27.72 40.61
N GLY A 39 9.11 -26.92 39.69
CA GLY A 39 8.52 -26.65 38.37
C GLY A 39 7.37 -25.63 38.37
N LEU A 40 7.11 -24.97 39.51
CA LEU A 40 6.09 -23.93 39.67
C LEU A 40 6.66 -22.56 39.25
N PHE A 41 7.01 -22.42 37.98
CA PHE A 41 7.78 -21.26 37.49
C PHE A 41 7.04 -19.92 37.66
N ILE A 42 5.73 -19.87 37.44
CA ILE A 42 4.95 -18.63 37.64
C ILE A 42 4.99 -18.17 39.10
N ARG A 43 4.94 -19.09 40.06
CA ARG A 43 5.07 -18.77 41.49
C ARG A 43 6.48 -18.32 41.85
N ALA A 44 7.49 -18.94 41.23
CA ALA A 44 8.86 -18.48 41.40
C ALA A 44 9.02 -17.03 40.90
N LEU A 45 8.48 -16.70 39.73
CA LEU A 45 8.49 -15.35 39.16
C LEU A 45 7.83 -14.31 40.09
N GLN A 46 6.68 -14.65 40.69
CA GLN A 46 5.97 -13.78 41.65
C GLN A 46 6.76 -13.47 42.94
N HIS A 47 7.79 -14.26 43.25
CA HIS A 47 8.58 -14.13 44.48
C HIS A 47 10.00 -13.61 44.25
N TYR A 48 10.54 -13.74 43.04
CA TYR A 48 11.83 -13.15 42.70
C TYR A 48 11.74 -11.62 42.63
N SER A 49 12.73 -10.94 43.23
CA SER A 49 12.86 -9.49 43.23
C SER A 49 14.02 -8.97 42.39
N GLU A 50 14.89 -9.86 41.92
CA GLU A 50 16.10 -9.51 41.16
C GLU A 50 15.91 -9.88 39.69
N LEU A 51 16.20 -8.93 38.79
CA LEU A 51 16.05 -9.13 37.35
C LEU A 51 16.80 -10.34 36.78
N PRO A 52 18.05 -10.66 37.21
CA PRO A 52 18.75 -11.86 36.73
C PRO A 52 18.00 -13.16 37.01
N ASP A 53 17.34 -13.27 38.17
CA ASP A 53 16.55 -14.46 38.51
C ASP A 53 15.27 -14.53 37.69
N ILE A 54 14.60 -13.40 37.51
CA ILE A 54 13.39 -13.31 36.66
C ILE A 54 13.73 -13.77 35.23
N LYS A 55 14.80 -13.23 34.62
CA LYS A 55 15.26 -13.61 33.28
C LYS A 55 15.58 -15.09 33.15
N ARG A 56 16.20 -15.67 34.17
CA ARG A 56 16.55 -17.09 34.21
C ARG A 56 15.32 -18.00 34.27
N VAL A 57 14.26 -17.57 34.94
CA VAL A 57 13.05 -18.38 35.12
C VAL A 57 12.04 -18.18 33.99
N ILE A 58 11.90 -16.94 33.49
CA ILE A 58 10.85 -16.56 32.54
C ILE A 58 10.96 -17.32 31.20
N VAL A 59 12.16 -17.75 30.83
CA VAL A 59 12.43 -18.53 29.60
C VAL A 59 11.79 -19.93 29.59
N ASN A 60 11.28 -20.42 30.72
CA ASN A 60 10.58 -21.70 30.82
C ASN A 60 9.11 -21.60 30.36
N THR A 61 8.88 -20.94 29.23
CA THR A 61 7.55 -20.61 28.69
C THR A 61 6.69 -21.85 28.39
N HIS A 62 7.31 -23.00 28.11
CA HIS A 62 6.63 -24.28 27.88
C HIS A 62 5.89 -24.83 29.11
N ALA A 63 6.27 -24.39 30.31
CA ALA A 63 5.73 -24.86 31.58
C ALA A 63 4.90 -23.77 32.30
N ILE A 64 4.68 -22.63 31.66
CA ILE A 64 3.88 -21.52 32.18
C ILE A 64 2.68 -21.33 31.26
N GLU A 65 1.50 -21.13 31.85
CA GLU A 65 0.32 -20.76 31.09
C GLU A 65 0.52 -19.39 30.42
N PRO A 66 0.24 -19.24 29.10
CA PRO A 66 0.49 -17.98 28.38
C PRO A 66 -0.16 -16.75 29.01
N GLN A 67 -1.41 -16.85 29.47
CA GLN A 67 -2.13 -15.71 30.06
C GLN A 67 -1.51 -15.27 31.39
N SER A 68 -1.16 -16.23 32.25
CA SER A 68 -0.45 -15.97 33.50
C SER A 68 0.88 -15.24 33.26
N LEU A 69 1.58 -15.57 32.17
CA LEU A 69 2.84 -14.91 31.82
C LEU A 69 2.62 -13.47 31.33
N VAL A 70 1.57 -13.23 30.54
CA VAL A 70 1.18 -11.87 30.12
C VAL A 70 0.85 -11.03 31.36
N GLU A 71 0.03 -11.54 32.28
CA GLU A 71 -0.31 -10.84 33.53
C GLU A 71 0.93 -10.51 34.37
N PHE A 72 1.91 -11.44 34.42
CA PHE A 72 3.17 -11.20 35.11
C PHE A 72 3.95 -10.02 34.52
N PHE A 73 3.97 -9.86 33.20
CA PHE A 73 4.62 -8.70 32.56
C PHE A 73 4.01 -7.37 32.99
N GLY A 74 2.70 -7.33 33.26
CA GLY A 74 2.03 -6.14 33.80
C GLY A 74 2.50 -5.72 35.20
N THR A 75 3.15 -6.63 35.94
CA THR A 75 3.72 -6.33 37.27
C THR A 75 5.13 -5.77 37.22
N LEU A 76 5.82 -5.90 36.08
CA LEU A 76 7.20 -5.47 35.90
C LEU A 76 7.27 -3.97 35.60
N SER A 77 8.41 -3.34 35.88
CA SER A 77 8.69 -1.99 35.35
C SER A 77 8.85 -2.05 33.83
N ARG A 78 8.65 -0.91 33.14
CA ARG A 78 8.86 -0.78 31.68
C ARG A 78 10.20 -1.36 31.23
N GLU A 79 11.29 -1.01 31.91
CA GLU A 79 12.64 -1.43 31.57
C GLU A 79 12.80 -2.96 31.71
N TRP A 80 12.32 -3.52 32.82
CA TRP A 80 12.43 -4.95 33.09
C TRP A 80 11.58 -5.77 32.14
N ALA A 81 10.36 -5.32 31.85
CA ALA A 81 9.49 -5.97 30.89
C ALA A 81 10.15 -6.06 29.50
N LEU A 82 10.68 -4.95 28.98
CA LEU A 82 11.35 -4.94 27.67
C LEU A 82 12.60 -5.82 27.64
N GLU A 83 13.40 -5.84 28.71
CA GLU A 83 14.55 -6.74 28.80
C GLU A 83 14.15 -8.22 28.85
N CYS A 84 13.11 -8.57 29.60
CA CYS A 84 12.58 -9.93 29.65
C CYS A 84 11.97 -10.36 28.30
N MET A 85 11.23 -9.48 27.63
CA MET A 85 10.69 -9.74 26.29
C MET A 85 11.83 -10.02 25.29
N LYS A 86 12.92 -9.25 25.37
CA LYS A 86 14.12 -9.44 24.54
C LYS A 86 14.76 -10.80 24.77
N ASP A 87 14.93 -11.21 26.03
CA ASP A 87 15.52 -12.52 26.35
C ASP A 87 14.62 -13.67 25.87
N LEU A 88 13.30 -13.55 25.98
CA LEU A 88 12.36 -14.54 25.43
C LEU A 88 12.47 -14.67 23.91
N LEU A 89 12.60 -13.56 23.18
CA LEU A 89 12.79 -13.58 21.73
C LEU A 89 14.16 -14.15 21.32
N LEU A 90 15.21 -13.94 22.13
CA LEU A 90 16.54 -14.53 21.91
C LEU A 90 16.52 -16.06 22.06
N VAL A 91 15.80 -16.58 23.06
CA VAL A 91 15.73 -18.04 23.30
C VAL A 91 14.94 -18.74 22.20
N ASN A 92 13.73 -18.26 21.90
CA ASN A 92 12.90 -18.85 20.86
C ASN A 92 11.92 -17.82 20.29
N LEU A 93 12.36 -17.15 19.22
CA LEU A 93 11.57 -16.14 18.54
C LEU A 93 10.19 -16.66 18.14
N ARG A 94 10.10 -17.81 17.46
CA ARG A 94 8.82 -18.32 16.93
C ARG A 94 7.89 -18.80 18.05
N GLY A 95 8.41 -19.52 19.03
CA GLY A 95 7.61 -20.06 20.13
C GLY A 95 7.07 -18.99 21.06
N ASN A 96 7.83 -17.92 21.29
CA ASN A 96 7.45 -16.89 22.24
C ASN A 96 6.75 -15.69 21.59
N LEU A 97 6.74 -15.58 20.25
CA LEU A 97 6.23 -14.40 19.55
C LEU A 97 4.81 -14.01 19.95
N GLN A 98 3.89 -14.97 20.04
CA GLN A 98 2.50 -14.70 20.37
C GLN A 98 2.35 -14.08 21.75
N ILE A 99 3.08 -14.57 22.75
CA ILE A 99 3.07 -14.06 24.12
C ILE A 99 3.61 -12.62 24.14
N ILE A 100 4.72 -12.37 23.44
CA ILE A 100 5.34 -11.04 23.36
C ILE A 100 4.42 -10.03 22.67
N VAL A 101 3.75 -10.44 21.59
CA VAL A 101 2.77 -9.60 20.89
C VAL A 101 1.58 -9.30 21.79
N GLN A 102 1.02 -10.29 22.47
CA GLN A 102 -0.11 -10.10 23.38
C GLN A 102 0.26 -9.13 24.52
N THR A 103 1.42 -9.34 25.14
CA THR A 103 1.97 -8.46 26.18
C THR A 103 2.15 -7.03 25.66
N ALA A 104 2.71 -6.86 24.46
CA ALA A 104 2.91 -5.56 23.85
C ALA A 104 1.59 -4.82 23.61
N LYS A 105 0.53 -5.52 23.20
CA LYS A 105 -0.80 -4.95 22.99
C LYS A 105 -1.43 -4.50 24.31
N GLU A 106 -1.46 -5.40 25.28
CA GLU A 106 -2.15 -5.19 26.55
C GLU A 106 -1.50 -4.11 27.40
N TYR A 107 -0.16 -4.06 27.44
CA TYR A 107 0.61 -3.10 28.24
C TYR A 107 1.29 -2.01 27.41
N SER A 108 0.73 -1.68 26.24
CA SER A 108 1.31 -0.67 25.34
C SER A 108 1.48 0.71 25.93
N GLU A 109 0.56 1.16 26.80
CA GLU A 109 0.67 2.44 27.50
C GLU A 109 1.89 2.47 28.44
N GLN A 110 2.17 1.35 29.11
CA GLN A 110 3.32 1.20 29.99
C GLN A 110 4.64 1.04 29.21
N LEU A 111 4.63 0.22 28.16
CA LEU A 111 5.84 -0.13 27.39
C LEU A 111 6.25 0.98 26.42
N GLY A 112 5.26 1.69 25.87
CA GLY A 112 5.42 2.65 24.80
C GLY A 112 5.49 1.99 23.42
N VAL A 113 4.66 2.46 22.48
CA VAL A 113 4.55 1.91 21.12
C VAL A 113 5.90 1.89 20.39
N ASP A 114 6.67 2.98 20.46
CA ASP A 114 7.99 3.06 19.83
C ASP A 114 9.00 2.03 20.35
N ALA A 115 8.94 1.72 21.65
CA ALA A 115 9.83 0.74 22.26
C ALA A 115 9.46 -0.68 21.79
N CYS A 116 8.17 -0.99 21.71
CA CYS A 116 7.68 -2.26 21.15
C CYS A 116 8.07 -2.41 19.67
N ILE A 117 7.93 -1.35 18.86
CA ILE A 117 8.36 -1.35 17.46
C ILE A 117 9.86 -1.64 17.35
N LYS A 118 10.70 -0.88 18.07
CA LYS A 118 12.16 -1.07 18.08
C LYS A 118 12.55 -2.48 18.51
N LEU A 119 11.84 -3.06 19.49
CA LEU A 119 12.05 -4.42 19.93
C LEU A 119 11.83 -5.41 18.77
N PHE A 120 10.68 -5.37 18.09
CA PHE A 120 10.43 -6.29 16.99
C PHE A 120 11.35 -6.06 15.79
N GLU A 121 11.72 -4.81 15.49
CA GLU A 121 12.71 -4.45 14.45
C GLU A 121 14.09 -5.03 14.75
N GLN A 122 14.54 -4.98 16.01
CA GLN A 122 15.83 -5.55 16.42
C GLN A 122 15.94 -7.04 16.08
N PHE A 123 14.83 -7.78 16.19
CA PHE A 123 14.78 -9.20 15.86
C PHE A 123 14.33 -9.48 14.42
N LYS A 124 14.12 -8.44 13.60
CA LYS A 124 13.56 -8.53 12.24
C LYS A 124 12.25 -9.33 12.21
N SER A 125 11.44 -9.21 13.27
CA SER A 125 10.17 -9.93 13.40
C SER A 125 9.03 -9.13 12.74
N TYR A 126 8.89 -9.28 11.42
CA TYR A 126 7.80 -8.66 10.67
C TYR A 126 6.43 -9.22 11.07
N GLU A 127 6.35 -10.48 11.47
CA GLU A 127 5.13 -11.08 11.99
C GLU A 127 4.72 -10.45 13.33
N GLY A 128 5.68 -10.18 14.21
CA GLY A 128 5.44 -9.44 15.45
C GLY A 128 4.96 -8.02 15.21
N LEU A 129 5.64 -7.28 14.31
CA LEU A 129 5.24 -5.94 13.89
C LEU A 129 3.83 -5.93 13.32
N TYR A 130 3.52 -6.87 12.41
CA TYR A 130 2.20 -6.98 11.78
C TYR A 130 1.10 -7.17 12.83
N PHE A 131 1.24 -8.16 13.71
CA PHE A 131 0.18 -8.42 14.70
C PHE A 131 0.07 -7.30 15.73
N PHE A 132 1.18 -6.70 16.17
CA PHE A 132 1.19 -5.60 17.12
C PHE A 132 0.60 -4.33 16.52
N LEU A 133 1.10 -3.85 15.39
CA LEU A 133 0.63 -2.61 14.76
C LEU A 133 -0.81 -2.70 14.27
N GLY A 134 -1.29 -3.91 13.91
CA GLY A 134 -2.67 -4.12 13.49
C GLY A 134 -3.72 -3.72 14.53
N SER A 135 -3.41 -3.73 15.83
CA SER A 135 -4.34 -3.24 16.86
C SER A 135 -4.38 -1.72 17.03
N TYR A 136 -3.41 -0.98 16.47
CA TYR A 136 -3.32 0.48 16.57
C TYR A 136 -3.60 1.20 15.26
N LEU A 137 -3.59 0.49 14.13
CA LEU A 137 -3.69 1.12 12.81
C LEU A 137 -4.96 1.97 12.67
N SER A 138 -6.10 1.53 13.21
CA SER A 138 -7.37 2.24 13.10
C SER A 138 -7.47 3.50 13.97
N SER A 139 -6.65 3.60 15.01
CA SER A 139 -6.63 4.74 15.94
C SER A 139 -5.42 5.66 15.75
N SER A 140 -4.47 5.29 14.89
CA SER A 140 -3.26 6.05 14.62
C SER A 140 -3.39 6.87 13.33
N GLU A 141 -2.84 8.08 13.35
CA GLU A 141 -2.65 8.93 12.17
C GLU A 141 -1.16 9.08 11.81
N ASP A 142 -0.26 8.34 12.48
CA ASP A 142 1.18 8.44 12.29
C ASP A 142 1.63 7.79 10.96
N PRO A 143 2.18 8.58 10.02
CA PRO A 143 2.65 8.06 8.73
C PRO A 143 3.65 6.92 8.81
N ASP A 144 4.57 6.98 9.78
CA ASP A 144 5.60 5.95 9.93
C ASP A 144 5.02 4.65 10.44
N LEU A 145 4.02 4.71 11.34
CA LEU A 145 3.30 3.53 11.81
C LEU A 145 2.55 2.85 10.67
N HIS A 146 1.81 3.62 9.87
CA HIS A 146 1.07 3.09 8.71
C HIS A 146 2.00 2.46 7.68
N PHE A 147 3.12 3.12 7.37
CA PHE A 147 4.13 2.57 6.47
C PHE A 147 4.73 1.26 7.02
N LYS A 148 5.14 1.23 8.29
CA LYS A 148 5.69 0.01 8.93
C LYS A 148 4.69 -1.14 8.92
N TYR A 149 3.40 -0.85 9.09
CA TYR A 149 2.36 -1.87 8.99
C TYR A 149 2.25 -2.45 7.58
N ILE A 150 2.25 -1.59 6.54
CA ILE A 150 2.26 -2.01 5.13
C ILE A 150 3.49 -2.87 4.84
N GLU A 151 4.67 -2.44 5.30
CA GLU A 151 5.92 -3.18 5.13
C GLU A 151 5.86 -4.57 5.80
N ALA A 152 5.40 -4.62 7.05
CA ALA A 152 5.27 -5.85 7.82
C ALA A 152 4.24 -6.82 7.18
N ALA A 153 3.09 -6.32 6.75
CA ALA A 153 2.05 -7.09 6.06
C ALA A 153 2.56 -7.65 4.71
N ALA A 154 3.29 -6.84 3.94
CA ALA A 154 3.90 -7.27 2.68
C ALA A 154 4.93 -8.39 2.90
N LYS A 155 5.85 -8.23 3.85
CA LYS A 155 6.92 -9.21 4.15
C LYS A 155 6.40 -10.50 4.78
N THR A 156 5.22 -10.48 5.40
CA THR A 156 4.55 -11.66 5.96
C THR A 156 3.60 -12.34 4.97
N GLY A 157 3.45 -11.80 3.75
CA GLY A 157 2.58 -12.35 2.71
C GLY A 157 1.09 -12.05 2.90
N GLN A 158 0.72 -11.11 3.78
CA GLN A 158 -0.66 -10.71 4.04
C GLN A 158 -1.17 -9.71 3.00
N ILE A 159 -1.16 -10.12 1.72
CA ILE A 159 -1.39 -9.23 0.56
C ILE A 159 -2.75 -8.52 0.60
N LYS A 160 -3.80 -9.22 1.07
CA LYS A 160 -5.14 -8.64 1.22
C LYS A 160 -5.15 -7.44 2.17
N GLU A 161 -4.31 -7.50 3.19
CA GLU A 161 -4.21 -6.42 4.17
C GLU A 161 -3.41 -5.25 3.62
N VAL A 162 -2.36 -5.51 2.84
CA VAL A 162 -1.64 -4.47 2.08
C VAL A 162 -2.59 -3.75 1.12
N GLU A 163 -3.41 -4.49 0.37
CA GLU A 163 -4.45 -3.92 -0.51
C GLU A 163 -5.44 -3.05 0.27
N ARG A 164 -5.93 -3.55 1.42
CA ARG A 164 -6.88 -2.82 2.27
C ARG A 164 -6.30 -1.49 2.76
N VAL A 165 -5.09 -1.51 3.34
CA VAL A 165 -4.46 -0.32 3.92
C VAL A 165 -4.11 0.70 2.83
N THR A 166 -3.55 0.25 1.72
CA THR A 166 -3.22 1.13 0.58
C THR A 166 -4.46 1.75 -0.05
N ARG A 167 -5.63 1.12 0.07
CA ARG A 167 -6.91 1.67 -0.41
C ARG A 167 -7.57 2.63 0.59
N GLU A 168 -7.53 2.31 1.88
CA GLU A 168 -8.36 2.98 2.90
C GLU A 168 -7.61 4.03 3.72
N SER A 169 -6.32 3.84 4.00
CA SER A 169 -5.54 4.78 4.81
C SER A 169 -5.14 6.02 4.02
N ASN A 170 -5.18 7.19 4.65
CA ASN A 170 -4.68 8.47 4.12
C ASN A 170 -3.38 8.93 4.79
N PHE A 171 -2.84 8.16 5.74
CA PHE A 171 -1.81 8.65 6.64
C PHE A 171 -0.38 8.27 6.23
N TYR A 172 -0.19 7.27 5.36
CA TYR A 172 1.15 6.87 4.93
C TYR A 172 1.73 7.84 3.89
N ASP A 173 3.07 7.94 3.85
CA ASP A 173 3.80 8.64 2.79
C ASP A 173 3.65 7.87 1.47
N ALA A 174 3.00 8.49 0.49
CA ALA A 174 2.66 7.85 -0.77
C ALA A 174 3.89 7.54 -1.64
N GLU A 175 4.90 8.41 -1.65
CA GLU A 175 6.10 8.22 -2.47
C GLU A 175 6.99 7.11 -1.88
N LYS A 176 7.20 7.13 -0.56
CA LYS A 176 7.91 6.08 0.18
C LYS A 176 7.22 4.73 0.01
N THR A 177 5.88 4.69 0.10
CA THR A 177 5.09 3.46 -0.05
C THR A 177 5.12 2.94 -1.48
N LYS A 178 5.00 3.81 -2.49
CA LYS A 178 5.14 3.44 -3.90
C LYS A 178 6.49 2.77 -4.18
N ASN A 179 7.59 3.41 -3.78
CA ASN A 179 8.93 2.90 -4.01
C ASN A 179 9.13 1.54 -3.33
N PHE A 180 8.68 1.38 -2.09
CA PHE A 180 8.69 0.10 -1.40
C PHE A 180 7.91 -1.00 -2.15
N LEU A 181 6.70 -0.71 -2.62
CA LEU A 181 5.87 -1.70 -3.31
C LEU A 181 6.45 -2.12 -4.67
N MET A 182 7.12 -1.20 -5.38
CA MET A 182 7.86 -1.50 -6.61
C MET A 182 9.07 -2.41 -6.34
N GLU A 183 9.78 -2.18 -5.24
CA GLU A 183 10.92 -3.02 -4.83
C GLU A 183 10.48 -4.39 -4.30
N ALA A 184 9.37 -4.43 -3.56
CA ALA A 184 8.86 -5.64 -2.92
C ALA A 184 8.34 -6.67 -3.93
N LYS A 185 7.96 -6.26 -5.15
CA LYS A 185 7.49 -7.13 -6.25
C LYS A 185 6.44 -8.14 -5.79
N LEU A 186 5.39 -7.63 -5.15
CA LEU A 186 4.30 -8.46 -4.64
C LEU A 186 3.61 -9.23 -5.79
N PRO A 187 3.07 -10.44 -5.52
CA PRO A 187 2.40 -11.25 -6.54
C PRO A 187 1.14 -10.59 -7.10
N ASP A 188 0.52 -9.69 -6.33
CA ASP A 188 -0.61 -8.87 -6.75
C ASP A 188 -0.17 -7.40 -6.82
N ALA A 189 -0.42 -6.75 -7.97
CA ALA A 189 -0.09 -5.34 -8.17
C ALA A 189 -1.15 -4.37 -7.64
N ARG A 190 -2.32 -4.86 -7.19
CA ARG A 190 -3.39 -4.00 -6.63
C ARG A 190 -2.92 -3.02 -5.56
N PRO A 191 -2.08 -3.39 -4.58
CA PRO A 191 -1.61 -2.42 -3.60
C PRO A 191 -0.85 -1.25 -4.23
N LEU A 192 -0.01 -1.53 -5.24
CA LEU A 192 0.71 -0.48 -5.98
C LEU A 192 -0.25 0.38 -6.81
N ILE A 193 -1.21 -0.26 -7.49
CA ILE A 193 -2.25 0.44 -8.25
C ILE A 193 -3.04 1.40 -7.36
N ASN A 194 -3.42 0.98 -6.15
CA ASN A 194 -4.16 1.82 -5.20
C ASN A 194 -3.38 3.08 -4.81
N VAL A 195 -2.09 2.93 -4.49
CA VAL A 195 -1.23 4.08 -4.13
C VAL A 195 -1.07 5.02 -5.33
N CYS A 196 -0.75 4.48 -6.51
CA CYS A 196 -0.49 5.31 -7.67
C CYS A 196 -1.74 6.03 -8.19
N ASP A 197 -2.90 5.38 -8.18
CA ASP A 197 -4.16 6.00 -8.60
C ASP A 197 -4.58 7.13 -7.66
N ARG A 198 -4.52 6.89 -6.35
CA ARG A 198 -4.97 7.86 -5.34
C ARG A 198 -4.10 9.11 -5.27
N PHE A 199 -2.80 8.95 -5.51
CA PHE A 199 -1.82 10.04 -5.35
C PHE A 199 -1.25 10.55 -6.68
N GLY A 200 -1.80 10.14 -7.82
CA GLY A 200 -1.47 10.69 -9.13
C GLY A 200 -0.16 10.19 -9.75
N PHE A 201 0.38 9.05 -9.30
CA PHE A 201 1.58 8.42 -9.87
C PHE A 201 1.26 7.45 -11.03
N VAL A 202 0.29 7.80 -11.87
CA VAL A 202 -0.17 6.94 -12.98
C VAL A 202 0.92 6.66 -14.03
N PRO A 203 1.77 7.63 -14.44
CA PRO A 203 2.88 7.34 -15.34
C PRO A 203 3.87 6.34 -14.73
N ASP A 204 4.31 6.55 -13.49
CA ASP A 204 5.23 5.64 -12.80
C ASP A 204 4.67 4.22 -12.67
N LEU A 205 3.37 4.10 -12.36
CA LEU A 205 2.66 2.81 -12.33
C LEU A 205 2.70 2.11 -13.69
N THR A 206 2.39 2.86 -14.75
CA THR A 206 2.29 2.31 -16.11
C THR A 206 3.66 1.83 -16.58
N HIS A 207 4.70 2.64 -16.39
CA HIS A 207 6.08 2.29 -16.70
C HIS A 207 6.52 1.02 -15.95
N TYR A 208 6.23 0.95 -14.64
CA TYR A 208 6.58 -0.21 -13.83
C TYR A 208 5.86 -1.48 -14.32
N LEU A 209 4.55 -1.41 -14.56
CA LEU A 209 3.76 -2.56 -15.01
C LEU A 209 4.20 -3.02 -16.41
N TYR A 210 4.48 -2.10 -17.31
CA TYR A 210 4.94 -2.42 -18.66
C TYR A 210 6.31 -3.10 -18.65
N THR A 211 7.30 -2.49 -17.98
CA THR A 211 8.67 -3.03 -17.85
C THR A 211 8.71 -4.42 -17.21
N ASN A 212 7.76 -4.74 -16.33
CA ASN A 212 7.65 -6.06 -15.70
C ASN A 212 6.71 -7.04 -16.45
N ASN A 213 6.30 -6.73 -17.68
CA ASN A 213 5.41 -7.56 -18.51
C ASN A 213 4.03 -7.84 -17.88
N MET A 214 3.49 -6.89 -17.12
CA MET A 214 2.23 -6.99 -16.37
C MET A 214 1.05 -6.32 -17.12
N LEU A 215 0.95 -6.50 -18.44
CA LEU A 215 -0.02 -5.81 -19.31
C LEU A 215 -1.48 -5.99 -18.87
N ARG A 216 -1.84 -7.16 -18.31
CA ARG A 216 -3.19 -7.43 -17.81
C ARG A 216 -3.62 -6.49 -16.68
N TYR A 217 -2.67 -6.01 -15.87
CA TYR A 217 -2.95 -5.04 -14.81
C TYR A 217 -3.15 -3.63 -15.37
N ILE A 218 -2.46 -3.29 -16.46
CA ILE A 218 -2.68 -2.01 -17.18
C ILE A 218 -4.09 -1.99 -17.77
N GLU A 219 -4.49 -3.05 -18.47
CA GLU A 219 -5.86 -3.20 -18.98
C GLU A 219 -6.90 -3.16 -17.86
N GLY A 220 -6.67 -3.94 -16.79
CA GLY A 220 -7.57 -3.99 -15.65
C GLY A 220 -7.71 -2.64 -14.93
N TYR A 221 -6.63 -1.88 -14.83
CA TYR A 221 -6.64 -0.54 -14.24
C TYR A 221 -7.53 0.41 -15.03
N VAL A 222 -7.28 0.51 -16.34
CA VAL A 222 -8.04 1.40 -17.22
C VAL A 222 -9.50 0.96 -17.35
N GLN A 223 -9.80 -0.33 -17.38
CA GLN A 223 -11.17 -0.83 -17.56
C GLN A 223 -12.01 -0.81 -16.28
N LYS A 224 -11.42 -1.08 -15.11
CA LYS A 224 -12.19 -1.37 -13.88
C LYS A 224 -11.91 -0.44 -12.72
N VAL A 225 -10.74 0.22 -12.69
CA VAL A 225 -10.33 1.07 -11.57
C VAL A 225 -10.61 2.52 -11.93
N ASN A 226 -9.95 3.04 -12.96
CA ASN A 226 -10.08 4.45 -13.33
C ASN A 226 -9.92 4.69 -14.84
N PRO A 227 -11.01 4.58 -15.63
CA PRO A 227 -11.00 4.86 -17.06
C PRO A 227 -10.63 6.31 -17.39
N GLY A 228 -10.87 7.25 -16.48
CA GLY A 228 -10.52 8.67 -16.67
C GLY A 228 -9.02 8.91 -16.80
N ASN A 229 -8.20 8.02 -16.24
CA ASN A 229 -6.74 8.08 -16.32
C ASN A 229 -6.16 7.39 -17.57
N ALA A 230 -6.99 6.83 -18.45
CA ALA A 230 -6.55 6.22 -19.70
C ALA A 230 -5.62 7.11 -20.55
N PRO A 231 -5.84 8.44 -20.70
CA PRO A 231 -4.92 9.31 -21.43
C PRO A 231 -3.49 9.28 -20.90
N LEU A 232 -3.32 9.34 -19.57
CA LEU A 232 -2.00 9.31 -18.94
C LEU A 232 -1.31 7.96 -19.14
N VAL A 233 -2.08 6.87 -19.06
CA VAL A 233 -1.58 5.51 -19.34
C VAL A 233 -1.13 5.40 -20.79
N VAL A 234 -1.94 5.87 -21.75
CA VAL A 234 -1.57 5.87 -23.18
C VAL A 234 -0.33 6.73 -23.42
N GLY A 235 -0.25 7.92 -22.83
CA GLY A 235 0.91 8.80 -22.92
C GLY A 235 2.19 8.08 -22.47
N GLN A 236 2.16 7.47 -21.28
CA GLN A 236 3.32 6.73 -20.79
C GLN A 236 3.66 5.50 -21.63
N LEU A 237 2.67 4.72 -22.09
CA LEU A 237 2.92 3.57 -22.97
C LEU A 237 3.57 3.98 -24.30
N LEU A 238 3.25 5.17 -24.82
CA LEU A 238 3.91 5.72 -25.99
C LEU A 238 5.37 6.10 -25.70
N ASP A 239 5.66 6.65 -24.52
CA ASP A 239 7.03 6.95 -24.08
C ASP A 239 7.87 5.67 -23.89
N ASP A 240 7.22 4.58 -23.45
CA ASP A 240 7.84 3.27 -23.26
C ASP A 240 7.91 2.43 -24.56
N GLU A 241 7.61 3.03 -25.72
CA GLU A 241 7.64 2.39 -27.04
C GLU A 241 6.75 1.13 -27.13
N CYS A 242 5.62 1.12 -26.43
CA CYS A 242 4.67 0.02 -26.44
C CYS A 242 4.09 -0.23 -27.86
N PRO A 243 3.90 -1.49 -28.29
CA PRO A 243 3.30 -1.79 -29.59
C PRO A 243 1.94 -1.11 -29.79
N GLU A 244 1.78 -0.42 -30.91
CA GLU A 244 0.57 0.36 -31.18
C GLU A 244 -0.71 -0.48 -31.16
N ASP A 245 -0.65 -1.76 -31.53
CA ASP A 245 -1.80 -2.66 -31.52
C ASP A 245 -2.37 -2.85 -30.10
N PHE A 246 -1.49 -2.93 -29.10
CA PHE A 246 -1.91 -3.01 -27.70
C PHE A 246 -2.57 -1.69 -27.26
N ILE A 247 -1.96 -0.55 -27.59
CA ILE A 247 -2.50 0.78 -27.25
C ILE A 247 -3.87 1.00 -27.91
N LYS A 248 -4.02 0.65 -29.20
CA LYS A 248 -5.29 0.71 -29.93
C LYS A 248 -6.35 -0.20 -29.28
N GLY A 249 -5.97 -1.43 -28.92
CA GLY A 249 -6.84 -2.36 -28.20
C GLY A 249 -7.30 -1.80 -26.85
N LEU A 250 -6.40 -1.19 -26.09
CA LEU A 250 -6.68 -0.57 -24.80
C LEU A 250 -7.68 0.59 -24.96
N ILE A 251 -7.44 1.51 -25.89
CA ILE A 251 -8.32 2.66 -26.17
C ILE A 251 -9.73 2.17 -26.56
N LEU A 252 -9.82 1.21 -27.48
CA LEU A 252 -11.10 0.66 -27.90
C LEU A 252 -11.86 -0.03 -26.76
N SER A 253 -11.14 -0.63 -25.81
CA SER A 253 -11.75 -1.33 -24.66
C SER A 253 -12.48 -0.40 -23.69
N VAL A 254 -12.13 0.89 -23.64
CA VAL A 254 -12.73 1.90 -22.75
C VAL A 254 -13.33 3.10 -23.50
N ARG A 255 -13.61 2.94 -24.80
CA ARG A 255 -14.03 4.02 -25.70
C ARG A 255 -15.13 4.93 -25.17
N SER A 256 -16.10 4.40 -24.44
CA SER A 256 -17.29 5.14 -23.99
C SER A 256 -17.04 5.99 -22.75
N LEU A 257 -15.94 5.77 -22.05
CA LEU A 257 -15.59 6.44 -20.78
C LEU A 257 -14.35 7.34 -20.92
N LEU A 258 -13.79 7.42 -22.13
CA LEU A 258 -12.49 8.01 -22.37
C LEU A 258 -12.63 9.52 -22.62
N PRO A 259 -11.95 10.39 -21.86
CA PRO A 259 -11.92 11.81 -22.13
C PRO A 259 -11.06 12.11 -23.37
N VAL A 260 -11.72 12.53 -24.46
CA VAL A 260 -11.09 12.67 -25.79
C VAL A 260 -10.01 13.75 -25.81
N GLU A 261 -10.29 14.95 -25.28
CA GLU A 261 -9.35 16.07 -25.30
C GLU A 261 -7.99 15.72 -24.65
N PRO A 262 -7.95 15.23 -23.38
CA PRO A 262 -6.69 14.80 -22.79
C PRO A 262 -5.96 13.69 -23.57
N LEU A 263 -6.69 12.75 -24.19
CA LEU A 263 -6.08 11.68 -24.99
C LEU A 263 -5.42 12.24 -26.26
N VAL A 264 -6.11 13.15 -26.94
CA VAL A 264 -5.60 13.84 -28.13
C VAL A 264 -4.35 14.62 -27.76
N ASP A 265 -4.36 15.35 -26.66
CA ASP A 265 -3.19 16.09 -26.18
C ASP A 265 -1.98 15.19 -25.89
N GLU A 266 -2.18 14.07 -25.21
CA GLU A 266 -1.09 13.12 -24.91
C GLU A 266 -0.52 12.48 -26.19
N CYS A 267 -1.35 12.17 -27.18
CA CYS A 267 -0.90 11.67 -28.48
C CYS A 267 -0.25 12.75 -29.35
N GLU A 268 -0.74 14.00 -29.30
CA GLU A 268 -0.23 15.14 -30.07
C GLU A 268 1.16 15.55 -29.61
N LYS A 269 1.38 15.65 -28.29
CA LYS A 269 2.71 15.95 -27.71
C LYS A 269 3.80 14.99 -28.21
N ARG A 270 3.43 13.75 -28.54
CA ARG A 270 4.34 12.68 -28.99
C ARG A 270 4.36 12.48 -30.50
N ASN A 271 3.66 13.32 -31.26
CA ASN A 271 3.49 13.19 -32.71
C ASN A 271 2.92 11.81 -33.12
N ARG A 272 1.95 11.30 -32.35
CA ARG A 272 1.30 10.00 -32.54
C ARG A 272 -0.22 10.10 -32.75
N LEU A 273 -0.73 11.26 -33.17
CA LEU A 273 -2.17 11.48 -33.40
C LEU A 273 -2.83 10.44 -34.32
N ARG A 274 -2.12 9.97 -35.35
CA ARG A 274 -2.63 8.95 -36.30
C ARG A 274 -3.05 7.64 -35.62
N LEU A 275 -2.52 7.34 -34.43
CA LEU A 275 -2.93 6.17 -33.65
C LEU A 275 -4.42 6.21 -33.29
N LEU A 276 -4.99 7.41 -33.11
CA LEU A 276 -6.39 7.62 -32.72
C LEU A 276 -7.39 7.53 -33.88
N THR A 277 -6.93 7.39 -35.13
CA THR A 277 -7.78 7.49 -36.33
C THR A 277 -9.02 6.60 -36.25
N GLN A 278 -8.83 5.29 -36.02
CA GLN A 278 -9.94 4.33 -35.93
C GLN A 278 -10.92 4.65 -34.80
N PHE A 279 -10.40 5.07 -33.64
CA PHE A 279 -11.21 5.45 -32.49
C PHE A 279 -12.07 6.68 -32.79
N LEU A 280 -11.49 7.72 -33.38
CA LEU A 280 -12.18 8.96 -33.72
C LEU A 280 -13.22 8.74 -34.83
N GLU A 281 -12.88 7.96 -35.87
CA GLU A 281 -13.82 7.61 -36.95
C GLU A 281 -15.03 6.84 -36.41
N HIS A 282 -14.83 5.91 -35.48
CA HIS A 282 -15.94 5.21 -34.81
C HIS A 282 -16.86 6.21 -34.08
N LEU A 283 -16.31 7.14 -33.29
CA LEU A 283 -17.11 8.14 -32.58
C LEU A 283 -17.92 9.03 -33.55
N VAL A 284 -17.33 9.44 -34.67
CA VAL A 284 -18.03 10.21 -35.70
C VAL A 284 -19.14 9.37 -36.36
N SER A 285 -18.88 8.11 -36.65
CA SER A 285 -19.89 7.19 -37.23
C SER A 285 -21.07 6.92 -36.27
N GLU A 286 -20.81 6.98 -34.96
CA GLU A 286 -21.83 6.88 -33.91
C GLU A 286 -22.58 8.21 -33.68
N GLY A 287 -22.23 9.27 -34.41
CA GLY A 287 -22.93 10.55 -34.40
C GLY A 287 -22.44 11.54 -33.35
N SER A 288 -21.19 11.40 -32.86
CA SER A 288 -20.59 12.39 -31.97
C SER A 288 -20.57 13.77 -32.61
N GLN A 289 -20.88 14.80 -31.82
CA GLN A 289 -20.76 16.22 -32.18
C GLN A 289 -19.66 16.92 -31.36
N ASP A 290 -18.84 16.14 -30.64
CA ASP A 290 -17.79 16.66 -29.80
C ASP A 290 -16.71 17.37 -30.64
N VAL A 291 -16.52 18.66 -30.37
CA VAL A 291 -15.55 19.51 -31.07
C VAL A 291 -14.13 18.93 -31.00
N HIS A 292 -13.75 18.29 -29.90
CA HIS A 292 -12.40 17.74 -29.73
C HIS A 292 -12.16 16.51 -30.62
N VAL A 293 -13.19 15.68 -30.82
CA VAL A 293 -13.15 14.56 -31.77
C VAL A 293 -12.92 15.08 -33.19
N HIS A 294 -13.69 16.07 -33.60
CA HIS A 294 -13.62 16.63 -34.95
C HIS A 294 -12.34 17.44 -35.20
N ASN A 295 -11.85 18.17 -34.19
CA ASN A 295 -10.56 18.85 -34.24
C ASN A 295 -9.43 17.85 -34.47
N ALA A 296 -9.38 16.79 -33.66
CA ALA A 296 -8.34 15.77 -33.76
C ALA A 296 -8.38 15.04 -35.12
N LEU A 297 -9.57 14.66 -35.59
CA LEU A 297 -9.73 14.03 -36.89
C LEU A 297 -9.32 14.97 -38.04
N GLY A 298 -9.69 16.25 -37.95
CA GLY A 298 -9.26 17.27 -38.91
C GLY A 298 -7.74 17.38 -38.99
N LYS A 299 -7.06 17.47 -37.83
CA LYS A 299 -5.58 17.47 -37.75
C LYS A 299 -4.98 16.24 -38.44
N ILE A 300 -5.51 15.04 -38.18
CA ILE A 300 -5.04 13.79 -38.82
C ILE A 300 -5.25 13.79 -40.33
N ILE A 301 -6.40 14.28 -40.81
CA ILE A 301 -6.73 14.35 -42.24
C ILE A 301 -5.79 15.32 -42.97
N ILE A 302 -5.50 16.47 -42.38
CA ILE A 302 -4.53 17.44 -42.90
C ILE A 302 -3.15 16.77 -43.02
N ASP A 303 -2.73 16.03 -41.99
CA ASP A 303 -1.42 15.39 -41.93
C ASP A 303 -1.25 14.23 -42.90
N SER A 304 -2.34 13.55 -43.20
CA SER A 304 -2.39 12.44 -44.16
C SER A 304 -2.64 12.92 -45.59
N ASN A 305 -2.92 14.20 -45.79
CA ASN A 305 -3.32 14.80 -47.07
C ASN A 305 -4.50 14.05 -47.74
N ASN A 306 -5.46 13.59 -46.92
CA ASN A 306 -6.58 12.79 -47.39
C ASN A 306 -7.83 13.67 -47.62
N ASN A 307 -7.90 14.37 -48.75
CA ASN A 307 -8.98 15.29 -49.09
C ASN A 307 -9.33 16.31 -47.98
N PRO A 308 -8.33 17.05 -47.43
CA PRO A 308 -8.55 17.94 -46.29
C PRO A 308 -9.53 19.08 -46.57
N GLU A 309 -9.55 19.64 -47.79
CA GLU A 309 -10.48 20.70 -48.17
C GLU A 309 -11.95 20.23 -48.08
N HIS A 310 -12.24 18.98 -48.45
CA HIS A 310 -13.57 18.41 -48.31
C HIS A 310 -13.99 18.32 -46.84
N PHE A 311 -13.10 17.83 -45.97
CA PHE A 311 -13.38 17.78 -44.53
C PHE A 311 -13.64 19.19 -43.96
N LEU A 312 -12.78 20.15 -44.27
CA LEU A 312 -12.87 21.52 -43.75
C LEU A 312 -14.14 22.25 -44.22
N THR A 313 -14.65 21.94 -45.41
CA THR A 313 -15.86 22.59 -45.96
C THR A 313 -17.15 21.90 -45.52
N THR A 314 -17.14 20.58 -45.31
CA THR A 314 -18.36 19.80 -45.05
C THR A 314 -18.61 19.50 -43.59
N ASN A 315 -17.58 19.45 -42.75
CA ASN A 315 -17.74 19.10 -41.34
C ASN A 315 -18.16 20.34 -40.51
N PRO A 316 -19.34 20.33 -39.86
CA PRO A 316 -19.83 21.49 -39.12
C PRO A 316 -19.36 21.54 -37.66
N TYR A 317 -18.66 20.53 -37.15
CA TYR A 317 -18.47 20.33 -35.71
C TYR A 317 -17.05 20.63 -35.22
N TYR A 318 -16.06 20.80 -36.09
CA TYR A 318 -14.72 21.23 -35.67
C TYR A 318 -14.68 22.73 -35.34
N ASP A 319 -13.74 23.14 -34.49
CA ASP A 319 -13.41 24.54 -34.23
C ASP A 319 -12.44 25.07 -35.28
N SER A 320 -12.94 26.00 -36.09
CA SER A 320 -12.19 26.68 -37.14
C SER A 320 -10.94 27.40 -36.64
N ARG A 321 -10.93 27.94 -35.42
CA ARG A 321 -9.75 28.61 -34.86
C ARG A 321 -8.64 27.61 -34.56
N VAL A 322 -8.99 26.50 -33.93
CA VAL A 322 -8.03 25.46 -33.54
C VAL A 322 -7.45 24.77 -34.76
N VAL A 323 -8.31 24.32 -35.68
CA VAL A 323 -7.86 23.61 -36.89
C VAL A 323 -7.18 24.56 -37.86
N GLY A 324 -7.67 25.80 -38.03
CA GLY A 324 -7.03 26.80 -38.88
C GLY A 324 -5.62 27.15 -38.40
N LYS A 325 -5.44 27.36 -37.09
CA LYS A 325 -4.10 27.60 -36.51
C LYS A 325 -3.15 26.43 -36.68
N TYR A 326 -3.70 25.22 -36.72
CA TYR A 326 -2.93 24.01 -37.03
C TYR A 326 -2.51 23.96 -38.50
N CYS A 327 -3.41 24.36 -39.41
CA CYS A 327 -3.14 24.47 -40.85
C CYS A 327 -2.08 25.51 -41.17
N GLU A 328 -2.01 26.66 -40.48
CA GLU A 328 -1.04 27.74 -40.76
C GLU A 328 0.41 27.23 -40.91
N LYS A 329 0.79 26.25 -40.08
CA LYS A 329 2.14 25.68 -40.07
C LYS A 329 2.40 24.64 -41.16
N ARG A 330 1.35 24.16 -41.84
CA ARG A 330 1.38 23.01 -42.76
C ARG A 330 0.98 23.40 -44.17
N ASP A 331 -0.17 24.05 -44.29
CA ASP A 331 -0.72 24.58 -45.54
C ASP A 331 -1.56 25.85 -45.25
N PRO A 332 -1.04 27.04 -45.58
CA PRO A 332 -1.76 28.31 -45.41
C PRO A 332 -3.07 28.38 -46.18
N THR A 333 -3.21 27.66 -47.31
CA THR A 333 -4.45 27.69 -48.09
C THR A 333 -5.59 26.96 -47.37
N LEU A 334 -5.28 25.85 -46.70
CA LEU A 334 -6.23 25.13 -45.85
C LEU A 334 -6.61 25.94 -44.60
N ALA A 335 -5.70 26.77 -44.07
CA ALA A 335 -6.01 27.68 -42.97
C ALA A 335 -7.10 28.68 -43.37
N VAL A 336 -7.00 29.27 -44.58
CA VAL A 336 -8.03 30.19 -45.11
C VAL A 336 -9.39 29.49 -45.24
N VAL A 337 -9.42 28.24 -45.69
CA VAL A 337 -10.67 27.47 -45.80
C VAL A 337 -11.30 27.25 -44.42
N ALA A 338 -10.49 26.84 -43.43
CA ALA A 338 -10.94 26.61 -42.06
C ALA A 338 -11.50 27.90 -41.42
N TYR A 339 -10.77 29.01 -41.50
CA TYR A 339 -11.16 30.29 -40.92
C TYR A 339 -12.38 30.90 -41.59
N ARG A 340 -12.49 30.82 -42.93
CA ARG A 340 -13.67 31.29 -43.66
C ARG A 340 -14.94 30.56 -43.24
N ARG A 341 -14.86 29.24 -43.01
CA ARG A 341 -16.00 28.44 -42.53
C ARG A 341 -16.45 28.85 -41.12
N GLY A 342 -15.51 29.29 -40.27
CA GLY A 342 -15.79 29.73 -38.90
C GLY A 342 -16.03 31.23 -38.73
N GLN A 343 -16.03 32.02 -39.81
CA GLN A 343 -16.09 33.50 -39.76
C GLN A 343 -15.00 34.10 -38.85
N CYS A 344 -13.80 33.50 -38.88
CA CYS A 344 -12.65 33.92 -38.09
C CYS A 344 -11.86 35.01 -38.83
N ASP A 345 -12.47 36.19 -38.99
CA ASP A 345 -11.93 37.27 -39.83
C ASP A 345 -10.64 37.89 -39.26
N ASP A 346 -10.50 37.96 -37.93
CA ASP A 346 -9.30 38.49 -37.28
C ASP A 346 -8.07 37.58 -37.49
N GLU A 347 -8.30 36.27 -37.52
CA GLU A 347 -7.27 35.24 -37.78
C GLU A 347 -6.92 35.11 -39.27
N LEU A 348 -7.71 35.67 -40.20
CA LEU A 348 -7.42 35.70 -41.64
C LEU A 348 -6.48 36.85 -42.05
N VAL A 349 -6.38 37.89 -41.21
CA VAL A 349 -5.68 39.14 -41.52
C VAL A 349 -4.29 39.21 -40.85
N ASN A 350 -4.07 38.40 -39.81
CA ASN A 350 -2.76 38.23 -39.15
C ASN A 350 -1.99 37.04 -39.74
#